data_AF-A0A938R716-F1
#
_entry.id   AF-A0A938R716-F1
#
_cell.length_a   1.000
_cell.length_b   1.000
_cell.length_c   1.000
_cell.angle_alpha   90.00
_cell.angle_beta   90.00
_cell.angle_gamma   90.00
#
_symmetry.space_group_name_H-M   'P 1'
#
loop_
_entity.id
_entity.type
_entity.pdbx_description
1 polymer ?
#
loop_
_entity_poly.entity_id
_entity_poly.type
_entity_poly.pdbx_seq_one_letter_code
_entity_poly.pdbx_strand_id
1 'polypeptide(L)'
;MRLKDFFGRWFKTTDKPETRELAAVSLEDRYSTYPSVGLTPGGLAAIFQEADQGAVRRQMELFGEMEEKDAHLAALLQTRKLAVLSLDWEVLPYSQEEEDRRIAEEVGELVYAIPNVEGAFLDLLDAVGKGFALVEVMWETTRGRSRVVELKWVPQKRLTFVDGMQPRLLTSASDWEGVEFTPWKVIYHRYKARSGHDTRSGVLRVVGYLYLLKNYALKDWAAFNEVFGMPLRLGKYEPTASPADRESLIQAIRNLGSDAAGVISKSTEIEFVEVASRQGGNAVPYRVLADFCNREMSKAVLGQTLSVDTSGATGTYAAAKVHAQVRRDLVEADAQGLAQTLREQLLKPLVGFNFGWDKATPWFRFRHEEEEDLKTLSEVYRNLVAMGLPMSWEHVAERFGVPLPAPVEEG
;
A
#
# COMPACT_ATOMS: atom_id res chain seq x y z
N MET A 1 26.27 29.47 5.05
CA MET A 1 26.64 28.10 5.46
C MET A 1 26.36 27.17 4.28
N ARG A 2 27.19 26.15 4.00
CA ARG A 2 26.84 25.13 2.98
C ARG A 2 26.04 24.04 3.71
N LEU A 3 24.85 23.73 3.21
CA LEU A 3 24.02 22.65 3.74
C LEU A 3 23.97 21.52 2.72
N LYS A 4 23.75 20.30 3.23
CA LYS A 4 23.39 19.17 2.39
C LYS A 4 21.88 19.02 2.35
N ASP A 5 21.34 18.75 1.17
CA ASP A 5 19.95 18.31 1.03
C ASP A 5 19.80 16.86 1.52
N PHE A 6 18.58 16.33 1.48
CA PHE A 6 18.31 14.93 1.85
C PHE A 6 19.07 13.92 0.98
N PHE A 7 19.43 14.30 -0.26
CA PHE A 7 20.20 13.47 -1.17
C PHE A 7 21.73 13.60 -0.97
N GLY A 8 22.18 14.40 0.00
CA GLY A 8 23.58 14.62 0.32
C GLY A 8 24.29 15.65 -0.57
N ARG A 9 23.55 16.37 -1.42
CA ARG A 9 24.06 17.41 -2.33
C ARG A 9 24.27 18.72 -1.58
N TRP A 10 25.42 19.34 -1.81
CA TRP A 10 25.72 20.64 -1.23
C TRP A 10 24.98 21.75 -1.98
N PHE A 11 24.25 22.60 -1.27
CA PHE A 11 23.64 23.79 -1.82
C PHE A 11 23.95 25.03 -0.97
N LYS A 12 23.82 26.20 -1.59
CA LYS A 12 23.93 27.48 -0.90
C LYS A 12 22.61 27.73 -0.17
N THR A 13 22.68 27.94 1.14
CA THR A 13 21.51 28.33 1.95
C THR A 13 20.82 29.52 1.32
N THR A 14 19.52 29.39 1.08
CA THR A 14 18.64 30.52 0.74
C THR A 14 17.80 30.88 1.95
N ASP A 15 17.46 32.15 2.07
CA ASP A 15 16.59 32.64 3.14
C ASP A 15 15.11 32.40 2.81
N LYS A 16 14.80 32.04 1.55
CA LYS A 16 13.45 31.80 1.07
C LYS A 16 13.37 30.51 0.25
N PRO A 17 12.24 29.78 0.33
CA PRO A 17 11.99 28.61 -0.50
C PRO A 17 11.67 28.98 -1.96
N GLU A 18 11.82 28.00 -2.85
CA GLU A 18 11.28 28.08 -4.21
C GLU A 18 9.77 27.90 -4.19
N THR A 19 9.05 28.85 -4.80
CA THR A 19 7.58 28.92 -4.76
C THR A 19 6.95 28.41 -6.04
N ARG A 20 7.68 28.37 -7.16
CA ARG A 20 7.18 27.85 -8.44
C ARG A 20 6.86 26.37 -8.33
N GLU A 21 5.80 25.96 -9.02
CA GLU A 21 5.45 24.55 -9.18
C GLU A 21 6.39 23.87 -10.18
N LEU A 22 6.96 22.72 -9.80
CA LEU A 22 7.89 21.93 -10.62
C LEU A 22 7.17 20.81 -11.36
N ALA A 23 6.28 20.10 -10.69
CA ALA A 23 5.58 18.92 -11.20
C ALA A 23 4.12 19.25 -11.51
N ALA A 24 3.89 20.36 -12.23
CA ALA A 24 2.56 20.70 -12.73
C ALA A 24 1.95 19.48 -13.44
N VAL A 25 0.80 19.03 -12.92
CA VAL A 25 0.08 17.88 -13.47
C VAL A 25 -0.43 18.28 -14.84
N SER A 26 0.05 17.59 -15.87
CA SER A 26 -0.41 17.82 -17.24
C SER A 26 -1.51 16.83 -17.61
N LEU A 27 -2.30 17.14 -18.65
CA LEU A 27 -3.26 16.17 -19.20
C LEU A 27 -2.57 14.86 -19.65
N GLU A 28 -1.27 14.92 -19.97
CA GLU A 28 -0.49 13.76 -20.38
C GLU A 28 -0.28 12.77 -19.23
N ASP A 29 -0.25 13.25 -17.98
CA ASP A 29 -0.09 12.42 -16.78
C ASP A 29 -1.28 11.47 -16.57
N ARG A 30 -2.42 11.70 -17.22
CA ARG A 30 -3.56 10.77 -17.23
C ARG A 30 -3.29 9.51 -18.07
N TYR A 31 -2.47 9.61 -19.12
CA TYR A 31 -2.24 8.47 -20.00
C TYR A 31 -1.27 7.47 -19.35
N SER A 32 -1.60 6.18 -19.49
CA SER A 32 -0.79 5.04 -19.07
C SER A 32 -0.54 4.16 -20.28
N THR A 33 0.61 3.47 -20.32
CA THR A 33 0.87 2.47 -21.37
C THR A 33 0.13 1.16 -21.14
N TYR A 34 -0.59 1.03 -20.02
CA TYR A 34 -1.32 -0.17 -19.59
C TYR A 34 -0.49 -1.46 -19.68
N PRO A 35 0.71 -1.51 -19.07
CA PRO A 35 1.60 -2.67 -19.13
C PRO A 35 0.99 -3.99 -18.65
N SER A 36 -0.12 -3.99 -17.89
CA SER A 36 -0.76 -5.25 -17.48
C SER A 36 -1.55 -5.95 -18.62
N VAL A 37 -1.90 -5.24 -19.70
CA VAL A 37 -2.65 -5.82 -20.82
C VAL A 37 -1.76 -6.80 -21.60
N GLY A 38 -2.16 -8.08 -21.62
CA GLY A 38 -1.37 -9.12 -22.27
C GLY A 38 -0.04 -9.43 -21.57
N LEU A 39 0.08 -9.11 -20.27
CA LEU A 39 1.28 -9.34 -19.50
C LEU A 39 1.68 -10.83 -19.52
N THR A 40 2.95 -11.10 -19.80
CA THR A 40 3.58 -12.43 -19.78
C THR A 40 4.72 -12.48 -18.77
N PRO A 41 5.20 -13.68 -18.37
CA PRO A 41 6.36 -13.77 -17.48
C PRO A 41 7.60 -13.06 -18.05
N GLY A 42 7.84 -13.19 -19.37
CA GLY A 42 8.92 -12.47 -20.06
C GLY A 42 8.69 -10.95 -20.09
N GLY A 43 7.44 -10.50 -20.31
CA GLY A 43 7.09 -9.09 -20.26
C GLY A 43 7.27 -8.47 -18.87
N LEU A 44 6.86 -9.18 -17.81
CA LEU A 44 7.07 -8.77 -16.43
C LEU A 44 8.57 -8.66 -16.09
N ALA A 45 9.36 -9.66 -16.50
CA ALA A 45 10.81 -9.64 -16.33
C ALA A 45 11.45 -8.44 -17.04
N ALA A 46 11.03 -8.13 -18.26
CA ALA A 46 11.50 -6.98 -19.02
C ALA A 46 11.19 -5.65 -18.30
N ILE A 47 9.96 -5.46 -17.81
CA ILE A 47 9.58 -4.26 -17.04
C ILE A 47 10.47 -4.09 -15.80
N PHE A 48 10.73 -5.18 -15.07
CA PHE A 48 11.61 -5.16 -13.91
C PHE A 48 13.08 -4.88 -14.26
N GLN A 49 13.54 -5.36 -15.41
CA GLN A 49 14.89 -5.10 -15.91
C GLN A 49 15.06 -3.64 -16.35
N GLU A 50 14.05 -3.05 -17.00
CA GLU A 50 14.02 -1.60 -17.33
C GLU A 50 14.12 -0.74 -16.07
N ALA A 51 13.36 -1.09 -15.03
CA ALA A 51 13.43 -0.39 -13.74
C ALA A 51 14.78 -0.57 -13.02
N ASP A 52 15.45 -1.72 -13.20
CA ASP A 52 16.80 -1.96 -12.68
C ASP A 52 17.85 -1.10 -13.41
N GLN A 53 17.58 -0.69 -14.66
CA GLN A 53 18.39 0.26 -15.43
C GLN A 53 18.01 1.73 -15.16
N GLY A 54 17.03 1.97 -14.26
CA GLY A 54 16.59 3.29 -13.82
C GLY A 54 15.36 3.84 -14.54
N ALA A 55 14.87 3.18 -15.59
CA ALA A 55 13.63 3.55 -16.28
C ALA A 55 12.41 2.92 -15.58
N VAL A 56 11.85 3.63 -14.60
CA VAL A 56 10.81 3.08 -13.71
C VAL A 56 9.37 3.23 -14.23
N ARG A 57 9.14 3.97 -15.32
CA ARG A 57 7.79 4.35 -15.79
C ARG A 57 6.83 3.15 -15.90
N ARG A 58 7.19 2.13 -16.68
CA ARG A 58 6.34 0.94 -16.89
C ARG A 58 6.16 0.12 -15.62
N GLN A 59 7.16 0.09 -14.73
CA GLN A 59 7.03 -0.57 -13.43
C GLN A 59 6.02 0.17 -12.54
N MET A 60 6.08 1.50 -12.48
CA MET A 60 5.16 2.30 -11.67
C MET A 60 3.72 2.23 -12.21
N GLU A 61 3.55 2.24 -13.54
CA GLU A 61 2.25 2.03 -14.17
C GLU A 61 1.68 0.64 -13.86
N LEU A 62 2.50 -0.41 -13.99
CA LEU A 62 2.10 -1.77 -13.64
C LEU A 62 1.68 -1.87 -12.17
N PHE A 63 2.44 -1.26 -11.26
CA PHE A 63 2.12 -1.24 -9.84
C PHE A 63 0.79 -0.52 -9.55
N GLY A 64 0.51 0.59 -10.23
CA GLY A 64 -0.81 1.25 -10.15
C GLY A 64 -1.94 0.32 -10.63
N GLU A 65 -1.75 -0.33 -11.78
CA GLU A 65 -2.75 -1.27 -12.31
C GLU A 65 -2.97 -2.49 -11.41
N MET A 66 -1.93 -2.98 -10.73
CA MET A 66 -2.04 -4.07 -9.76
C MET A 66 -2.95 -3.67 -8.59
N GLU A 67 -2.82 -2.45 -8.08
CA GLU A 67 -3.68 -1.91 -7.02
C GLU A 67 -5.13 -1.70 -7.51
N GLU A 68 -5.33 -1.28 -8.77
CA GLU A 68 -6.66 -1.05 -9.34
C GLU A 68 -7.41 -2.35 -9.68
N LYS A 69 -6.70 -3.42 -10.08
CA LYS A 69 -7.31 -4.63 -10.64
C LYS A 69 -7.37 -5.81 -9.66
N ASP A 70 -6.49 -5.87 -8.65
CA ASP A 70 -6.48 -6.95 -7.67
C ASP A 70 -7.09 -6.50 -6.33
N ALA A 71 -8.35 -6.86 -6.10
CA ALA A 71 -9.08 -6.50 -4.89
C ALA A 71 -8.43 -7.01 -3.60
N HIS A 72 -7.73 -8.16 -3.63
CA HIS A 72 -7.05 -8.70 -2.46
C HIS A 72 -5.83 -7.84 -2.13
N LEU A 73 -5.01 -7.53 -3.14
CA LEU A 73 -3.84 -6.68 -2.97
C LEU A 73 -4.21 -5.26 -2.54
N ALA A 74 -5.26 -4.68 -3.14
CA ALA A 74 -5.78 -3.38 -2.76
C ALA A 74 -6.17 -3.33 -1.28
N ALA A 75 -6.91 -4.34 -0.80
CA ALA A 75 -7.32 -4.43 0.60
C ALA A 75 -6.11 -4.55 1.56
N LEU A 76 -5.09 -5.33 1.20
CA LEU A 76 -3.87 -5.50 2.01
C LEU A 76 -3.10 -4.18 2.16
N LEU A 77 -2.86 -3.49 1.05
CA LEU A 77 -2.12 -2.23 1.04
C LEU A 77 -2.90 -1.14 1.76
N GLN A 78 -4.20 -1.03 1.51
CA GLN A 78 -5.06 -0.08 2.20
C GLN A 78 -5.06 -0.31 3.72
N THR A 79 -5.21 -1.55 4.17
CA THR A 79 -5.17 -1.89 5.60
C THR A 79 -3.86 -1.44 6.26
N ARG A 80 -2.72 -1.65 5.59
CA ARG A 80 -1.41 -1.29 6.12
C ARG A 80 -1.22 0.23 6.19
N LYS A 81 -1.61 0.95 5.13
CA LYS A 81 -1.54 2.43 5.08
C LYS A 81 -2.46 3.06 6.13
N LEU A 82 -3.71 2.61 6.23
CA LEU A 82 -4.69 3.13 7.18
C LEU A 82 -4.28 2.90 8.63
N ALA A 83 -3.60 1.79 8.94
CA ALA A 83 -3.13 1.52 10.29
C ALA A 83 -2.05 2.50 10.77
N VAL A 84 -1.27 3.10 9.86
CA VAL A 84 -0.34 4.20 10.19
C VAL A 84 -1.11 5.51 10.33
N LEU A 85 -2.04 5.78 9.41
CA LEU A 85 -2.83 7.03 9.41
C LEU A 85 -3.81 7.13 10.58
N SER A 86 -4.20 6.00 11.19
CA SER A 86 -5.02 5.99 12.41
C SER A 86 -4.25 6.37 13.67
N LEU A 87 -2.92 6.52 13.59
CA LEU A 87 -2.11 6.95 14.73
C LEU A 87 -2.13 8.48 14.81
N ASP A 88 -2.43 8.99 16.00
CA ASP A 88 -2.21 10.41 16.29
C ASP A 88 -0.72 10.73 16.14
N TRP A 89 -0.40 11.97 15.76
CA TRP A 89 0.96 12.43 15.65
C TRP A 89 1.17 13.73 16.40
N GLU A 90 2.42 14.01 16.74
CA GLU A 90 2.80 15.22 17.46
C GLU A 90 4.20 15.69 17.06
N VAL A 91 4.42 16.99 17.24
CA VAL A 91 5.73 17.62 17.10
C VAL A 91 6.28 17.89 18.50
N LEU A 92 7.36 17.20 18.85
CA LEU A 92 8.02 17.31 20.14
C LEU A 92 9.28 18.17 20.04
N PRO A 93 9.62 18.93 21.08
CA PRO A 93 10.83 19.74 21.07
C PRO A 93 12.10 18.90 21.01
N TYR A 94 13.15 19.47 20.43
CA TYR A 94 14.45 18.81 20.36
C TYR A 94 15.04 18.56 21.74
N SER A 95 14.91 19.54 22.64
CA SER A 95 15.32 19.47 24.04
C SER A 95 14.31 20.19 24.96
N GLN A 96 14.60 20.26 26.26
CA GLN A 96 13.76 20.96 27.24
C GLN A 96 14.06 22.47 27.33
N GLU A 97 14.99 22.98 26.51
CA GLU A 97 15.31 24.40 26.41
C GLU A 97 14.10 25.20 25.90
N GLU A 98 13.92 26.42 26.42
CA GLU A 98 12.78 27.26 26.10
C GLU A 98 12.70 27.63 24.62
N GLU A 99 13.85 27.84 23.97
CA GLU A 99 13.91 28.11 22.53
C GLU A 99 13.43 26.91 21.70
N ASP A 100 13.86 25.69 22.05
CA ASP A 100 13.48 24.46 21.34
C ASP A 100 11.99 24.14 21.52
N ARG A 101 11.43 24.43 22.71
CA ARG A 101 10.00 24.31 22.99
C ARG A 101 9.17 25.25 22.13
N ARG A 102 9.55 26.53 22.07
CA ARG A 102 8.88 27.53 21.22
C ARG A 102 8.95 27.14 19.74
N ILE A 103 10.11 26.71 19.25
CA ILE A 103 10.27 26.30 17.85
C ILE A 103 9.36 25.10 17.53
N ALA A 104 9.27 24.12 18.43
CA ALA A 104 8.43 22.95 18.21
C ALA A 104 6.93 23.29 18.20
N GLU A 105 6.49 24.19 19.07
CA GLU A 105 5.12 24.69 19.09
C GLU A 105 4.78 25.42 17.78
N GLU A 106 5.58 26.43 17.40
CA GLU A 106 5.33 27.20 16.17
C GLU A 106 5.42 26.32 14.90
N VAL A 107 6.39 25.41 14.81
CA VAL A 107 6.49 24.48 13.68
C VAL A 107 5.35 23.48 13.69
N GLY A 108 4.93 23.01 14.86
CA GLY A 108 3.75 22.15 15.03
C GLY A 108 2.51 22.83 14.47
N GLU A 109 2.23 24.07 14.86
CA GLU A 109 1.13 24.87 14.32
C GLU A 109 1.20 25.01 12.79
N LEU A 110 2.39 25.25 12.24
CA LEU A 110 2.58 25.34 10.78
C LEU A 110 2.26 24.02 10.07
N VAL A 111 2.61 22.87 10.65
CA VAL A 111 2.29 21.55 10.09
C VAL A 111 0.79 21.25 10.21
N TYR A 112 0.17 21.54 11.36
CA TYR A 112 -1.28 21.40 11.56
C TYR A 112 -2.10 22.31 10.64
N ALA A 113 -1.55 23.47 10.27
CA ALA A 113 -2.19 24.39 9.33
C ALA A 113 -2.14 23.94 7.86
N ILE A 114 -1.39 22.88 7.53
CA ILE A 114 -1.32 22.35 6.17
C ILE A 114 -2.66 21.67 5.84
N PRO A 115 -3.38 22.14 4.79
CA PRO A 115 -4.61 21.49 4.37
C PRO A 115 -4.36 20.03 3.97
N ASN A 116 -5.20 19.12 4.47
CA ASN A 116 -5.16 17.69 4.12
C ASN A 116 -3.77 17.04 4.28
N VAL A 117 -3.04 17.37 5.35
CA VAL A 117 -1.71 16.81 5.62
C VAL A 117 -1.71 15.27 5.71
N GLU A 118 -2.80 14.68 6.23
CA GLU A 118 -2.99 13.23 6.29
C GLU A 118 -3.13 12.60 4.90
N GLY A 119 -3.76 13.30 3.95
CA GLY A 119 -3.78 12.88 2.55
C GLY A 119 -2.37 12.79 1.96
N ALA A 120 -1.51 13.75 2.27
CA ALA A 120 -0.10 13.69 1.85
C ALA A 120 0.66 12.56 2.56
N PHE A 121 0.33 12.23 3.81
CA PHE A 121 0.90 11.06 4.49
C PHE A 121 0.47 9.76 3.79
N LEU A 122 -0.79 9.64 3.37
CA LEU A 122 -1.28 8.52 2.57
C LEU A 122 -0.49 8.39 1.26
N ASP A 123 -0.28 9.51 0.56
CA ASP A 123 0.49 9.56 -0.69
C ASP A 123 1.94 9.13 -0.48
N LEU A 124 2.58 9.55 0.61
CA LEU A 124 3.94 9.13 0.95
C LEU A 124 3.99 7.64 1.32
N LEU A 125 3.00 7.11 2.05
CA LEU A 125 2.93 5.68 2.40
C LEU A 125 2.73 4.77 1.17
N ASP A 126 2.44 5.33 0.00
CA ASP A 126 2.47 4.60 -1.27
C ASP A 126 3.85 4.00 -1.58
N ALA A 127 4.92 4.53 -0.96
CA ALA A 127 6.25 3.95 -1.00
C ALA A 127 6.29 2.49 -0.52
N VAL A 128 5.41 2.06 0.39
CA VAL A 128 5.36 0.67 0.85
C VAL A 128 5.11 -0.28 -0.32
N GLY A 129 4.15 0.07 -1.18
CA GLY A 129 3.84 -0.71 -2.38
C GLY A 129 4.94 -0.56 -3.44
N LYS A 130 5.27 0.69 -3.80
CA LYS A 130 6.05 1.02 -5.01
C LYS A 130 7.56 1.18 -4.79
N GLY A 131 8.00 1.24 -3.54
CA GLY A 131 9.40 1.38 -3.09
C GLY A 131 9.77 2.80 -2.68
N PHE A 132 9.15 3.79 -3.33
CA PHE A 132 9.31 5.21 -3.01
C PHE A 132 8.02 5.95 -3.37
N ALA A 133 7.86 7.14 -2.80
CA ALA A 133 6.80 8.08 -3.12
C ALA A 133 7.31 9.49 -2.90
N LEU A 134 6.62 10.45 -3.50
CA LEU A 134 6.99 11.83 -3.36
C LEU A 134 5.76 12.75 -3.38
N VAL A 135 5.89 13.86 -2.65
CA VAL A 135 4.98 15.00 -2.74
C VAL A 135 5.80 16.26 -2.98
N GLU A 136 5.27 17.16 -3.80
CA GLU A 136 5.82 18.49 -4.00
C GLU A 136 5.32 19.43 -2.90
N VAL A 137 6.24 20.22 -2.34
CA VAL A 137 5.96 21.18 -1.29
C VAL A 137 5.61 22.53 -1.91
N MET A 138 4.37 22.98 -1.75
CA MET A 138 3.93 24.29 -2.19
C MET A 138 4.20 25.31 -1.10
N TRP A 139 5.26 26.09 -1.29
CA TRP A 139 5.69 27.10 -0.33
C TRP A 139 5.03 28.44 -0.59
N GLU A 140 4.70 29.15 0.48
CA GLU A 140 4.32 30.55 0.47
C GLU A 140 5.12 31.30 1.53
N THR A 141 5.65 32.47 1.17
CA THR A 141 6.33 33.36 2.12
C THR A 141 5.53 34.64 2.31
N THR A 142 5.01 34.87 3.51
CA THR A 142 4.25 36.09 3.86
C THR A 142 4.91 36.79 5.04
N ARG A 143 5.19 38.09 4.90
CA ARG A 143 5.82 38.93 5.96
C ARG A 143 7.10 38.30 6.56
N GLY A 144 7.88 37.61 5.74
CA GLY A 144 9.15 36.99 6.16
C GLY A 144 9.01 35.61 6.81
N ARG A 145 7.79 35.09 7.02
CA ARG A 145 7.56 33.70 7.45
C ARG A 145 7.19 32.83 6.26
N SER A 146 7.76 31.64 6.21
CA SER A 146 7.50 30.65 5.16
C SER A 146 6.62 29.54 5.71
N ARG A 147 5.55 29.21 5.00
CA ARG A 147 4.64 28.12 5.32
C ARG A 147 4.42 27.22 4.11
N VAL A 148 3.97 26.00 4.37
CA VAL A 148 3.49 25.09 3.33
C VAL A 148 2.00 25.32 3.17
N VAL A 149 1.56 25.65 1.96
CA VAL A 149 0.14 25.85 1.65
C VAL A 149 -0.52 24.59 1.13
N GLU A 150 0.25 23.67 0.55
CA GLU A 150 -0.23 22.41 0.00
C GLU A 150 0.94 21.44 -0.15
N LEU A 151 0.66 20.15 0.04
CA LEU A 151 1.55 19.05 -0.32
C LEU A 151 0.89 18.31 -1.48
N LYS A 152 1.47 18.43 -2.68
CA LYS A 152 0.87 17.94 -3.92
C LYS A 152 1.48 16.60 -4.31
N TRP A 153 0.66 15.57 -4.48
CA TRP A 153 1.11 14.29 -4.97
C TRP A 153 1.75 14.40 -6.35
N VAL A 154 2.92 13.78 -6.53
CA VAL A 154 3.57 13.65 -7.83
C VAL A 154 3.63 12.16 -8.21
N PRO A 155 3.09 11.78 -9.38
CA PRO A 155 3.12 10.38 -9.81
C PRO A 155 4.55 9.84 -9.92
N GLN A 156 4.83 8.71 -9.29
CA GLN A 156 6.18 8.10 -9.31
C GLN A 156 6.65 7.72 -10.72
N LYS A 157 5.72 7.51 -11.67
CA LYS A 157 6.04 7.26 -13.09
C LYS A 157 6.77 8.44 -13.77
N ARG A 158 6.72 9.64 -13.18
CA ARG A 158 7.46 10.82 -13.61
C ARG A 158 8.89 10.86 -13.08
N LEU A 159 9.36 9.84 -12.35
CA LEU A 159 10.74 9.79 -11.90
C LEU A 159 11.59 8.91 -12.81
N THR A 160 12.88 9.20 -12.82
CA THR A 160 13.90 8.41 -13.52
C THR A 160 15.18 8.33 -12.68
N PHE A 161 15.92 7.24 -12.86
CA PHE A 161 17.21 6.96 -12.22
C PHE A 161 18.28 6.59 -13.26
N VAL A 162 18.06 6.92 -14.54
CA VAL A 162 18.97 6.52 -15.64
C VAL A 162 20.35 7.16 -15.53
N ASP A 163 20.43 8.35 -14.95
CA ASP A 163 21.66 9.14 -14.79
C ASP A 163 22.38 8.86 -13.46
N GLY A 164 21.76 8.09 -12.55
CA GLY A 164 22.39 7.75 -11.29
C GLY A 164 21.43 7.24 -10.22
N MET A 165 21.92 7.18 -8.98
CA MET A 165 21.20 6.58 -7.86
C MET A 165 20.15 7.50 -7.24
N GLN A 166 20.14 8.78 -7.61
CA GLN A 166 19.22 9.78 -7.10
C GLN A 166 18.05 9.95 -8.08
N PRO A 167 16.83 10.15 -7.58
CA PRO A 167 15.69 10.40 -8.44
C PRO A 167 15.84 11.75 -9.15
N ARG A 168 15.45 11.78 -10.43
CA ARG A 168 15.28 12.99 -11.24
C ARG A 168 13.85 13.06 -11.77
N LEU A 169 13.31 14.26 -11.94
CA LEU A 169 11.94 14.50 -12.41
C LEU A 169 11.90 14.59 -13.94
N LEU A 170 11.09 13.77 -14.57
CA LEU A 170 10.81 13.85 -16.00
C LEU A 170 9.94 15.08 -16.31
N THR A 171 10.36 15.82 -17.31
CA THR A 171 9.66 17.01 -17.84
C THR A 171 9.59 16.91 -19.36
N SER A 172 8.70 17.65 -20.02
CA SER A 172 8.62 17.64 -21.49
C SER A 172 9.93 18.09 -22.17
N ALA A 173 10.78 18.84 -21.46
CA ALA A 173 12.09 19.26 -21.96
C ALA A 173 13.22 18.23 -21.70
N SER A 174 13.01 17.30 -20.77
CA SER A 174 13.96 16.22 -20.42
C SER A 174 13.14 15.00 -20.00
N ASP A 175 12.70 14.24 -21.00
CA ASP A 175 11.78 13.10 -20.86
C ASP A 175 12.49 11.75 -20.64
N TRP A 176 13.82 11.75 -20.71
CA TRP A 176 14.68 10.60 -20.46
C TRP A 176 15.55 10.75 -19.21
N GLU A 177 16.44 11.74 -19.19
CA GLU A 177 17.38 11.97 -18.08
C GLU A 177 16.70 12.65 -16.87
N GLY A 178 15.64 13.42 -17.13
CA GLY A 178 14.96 14.22 -16.12
C GLY A 178 15.78 15.44 -15.68
N VAL A 179 15.21 16.18 -14.73
CA VAL A 179 15.83 17.34 -14.09
C VAL A 179 15.99 17.08 -12.61
N GLU A 180 17.01 17.69 -12.01
CA GLU A 180 17.21 17.61 -10.57
C GLU A 180 16.13 18.39 -9.81
N PHE A 181 15.78 17.91 -8.63
CA PHE A 181 14.88 18.65 -7.74
C PHE A 181 15.56 19.88 -7.18
N THR A 182 14.79 20.96 -7.06
CA THR A 182 15.21 22.11 -6.27
C THR A 182 15.23 21.69 -4.79
N PRO A 183 16.26 22.08 -4.00
CA PRO A 183 16.33 21.73 -2.58
C PRO A 183 15.06 22.12 -1.82
N TRP A 184 14.60 21.24 -0.93
CA TRP A 184 13.41 21.42 -0.07
C TRP A 184 12.09 21.63 -0.82
N LYS A 185 12.06 21.37 -2.13
CA LYS A 185 10.86 21.50 -2.94
C LYS A 185 10.05 20.21 -3.02
N VAL A 186 10.65 19.08 -2.65
CA VAL A 186 9.99 17.77 -2.64
C VAL A 186 10.27 17.06 -1.32
N ILE A 187 9.28 16.30 -0.85
CA ILE A 187 9.46 15.28 0.18
C ILE A 187 9.50 13.95 -0.55
N TYR A 188 10.64 13.26 -0.47
CA TYR A 188 10.86 11.94 -1.05
C TYR A 188 10.88 10.89 0.06
N HIS A 189 9.81 10.10 0.17
CA HIS A 189 9.74 9.00 1.12
C HIS A 189 10.23 7.71 0.46
N ARG A 190 11.19 7.07 1.10
CA ARG A 190 11.75 5.79 0.68
C ARG A 190 11.30 4.69 1.63
N TYR A 191 10.70 3.64 1.08
CA TYR A 191 10.44 2.42 1.84
C TYR A 191 11.67 1.51 1.79
N LYS A 192 12.24 1.20 2.96
CA LYS A 192 13.47 0.41 3.09
C LYS A 192 13.19 -1.00 3.61
N ALA A 193 12.36 -1.78 2.90
CA ALA A 193 12.15 -3.20 3.23
C ALA A 193 13.42 -4.05 3.11
N ARG A 194 14.32 -3.69 2.18
CA ARG A 194 15.57 -4.40 1.95
C ARG A 194 16.71 -3.45 1.62
N SER A 195 17.93 -3.90 1.85
CA SER A 195 19.12 -3.22 1.34
C SER A 195 19.13 -3.26 -0.19
N GLY A 196 19.38 -2.12 -0.83
CA GLY A 196 19.45 -2.01 -2.29
C GLY A 196 18.95 -0.67 -2.82
N HIS A 197 18.63 -0.67 -4.12
CA HIS A 197 18.10 0.50 -4.84
C HIS A 197 16.61 0.71 -4.53
N ASP A 198 16.19 1.97 -4.52
CA ASP A 198 14.83 2.39 -4.21
C ASP A 198 13.82 1.77 -5.20
N THR A 199 14.20 1.70 -6.48
CA THR A 199 13.42 1.09 -7.57
C THR A 199 13.07 -0.39 -7.36
N ARG A 200 13.77 -1.06 -6.43
CA ARG A 200 13.63 -2.50 -6.15
C ARG A 200 13.15 -2.79 -4.73
N SER A 201 12.74 -1.79 -3.97
CA SER A 201 12.43 -1.93 -2.54
C SER A 201 10.93 -2.11 -2.24
N GLY A 202 10.05 -1.84 -3.20
CA GLY A 202 8.59 -1.95 -3.02
C GLY A 202 8.07 -3.38 -2.92
N VAL A 203 7.06 -3.60 -2.08
CA VAL A 203 6.43 -4.92 -1.89
C VAL A 203 5.75 -5.42 -3.16
N LEU A 204 5.22 -4.51 -4.00
CA LEU A 204 4.58 -4.88 -5.27
C LEU A 204 5.53 -5.60 -6.23
N ARG A 205 6.83 -5.32 -6.14
CA ARG A 205 7.82 -6.05 -6.92
C ARG A 205 7.93 -7.52 -6.51
N VAL A 206 7.79 -7.81 -5.22
CA VAL A 206 7.82 -9.19 -4.68
C VAL A 206 6.61 -9.98 -5.14
N VAL A 207 5.42 -9.36 -5.10
CA VAL A 207 4.17 -10.01 -5.44
C VAL A 207 3.80 -9.95 -6.92
N GLY A 208 4.59 -9.27 -7.77
CA GLY A 208 4.30 -9.10 -9.20
C GLY A 208 4.07 -10.41 -9.97
N TYR A 209 4.89 -11.44 -9.68
CA TYR A 209 4.68 -12.77 -10.28
C TYR A 209 3.43 -13.48 -9.73
N LEU A 210 3.10 -13.29 -8.45
CA LEU A 210 1.87 -13.85 -7.87
C LEU A 210 0.63 -13.22 -8.51
N TYR A 211 0.66 -11.90 -8.75
CA TYR A 211 -0.40 -11.19 -9.47
C TYR A 211 -0.60 -11.74 -10.88
N LEU A 212 0.50 -11.95 -11.61
CA LEU A 212 0.46 -12.53 -12.95
C LEU A 212 -0.17 -13.94 -12.95
N LEU A 213 0.33 -14.84 -12.09
CA LEU A 213 -0.14 -16.22 -11.99
C LEU A 213 -1.62 -16.30 -11.57
N LYS A 214 -2.02 -15.46 -10.60
CA LYS A 214 -3.40 -15.35 -10.17
C LYS A 214 -4.31 -14.90 -11.31
N ASN A 215 -3.91 -13.89 -12.09
CA ASN A 215 -4.71 -13.43 -13.23
C ASN A 215 -4.89 -14.50 -14.30
N TYR A 216 -3.86 -15.32 -14.56
CA TYR A 216 -4.00 -16.48 -15.46
C TYR A 216 -4.98 -17.50 -14.91
N ALA A 217 -4.86 -17.85 -13.62
CA ALA A 217 -5.78 -18.77 -12.98
C ALA A 217 -7.24 -18.28 -13.05
N LEU A 218 -7.49 -17.01 -12.76
CA LEU A 218 -8.83 -16.42 -12.82
C LEU A 218 -9.38 -16.36 -14.24
N LYS A 219 -8.56 -15.99 -15.22
CA LYS A 219 -8.95 -15.97 -16.64
C LYS A 219 -9.33 -17.36 -17.12
N ASP A 220 -8.47 -18.35 -16.87
CA ASP A 220 -8.71 -19.73 -17.30
C ASP A 220 -9.90 -20.33 -16.56
N TRP A 221 -10.11 -19.97 -15.28
CA TRP A 221 -11.30 -20.38 -14.54
C TRP A 221 -12.58 -19.78 -15.09
N ALA A 222 -12.57 -18.50 -15.48
CA ALA A 222 -13.72 -17.86 -16.10
C ALA A 222 -14.07 -18.53 -17.45
N ALA A 223 -13.07 -18.78 -18.30
CA ALA A 223 -13.26 -19.50 -19.56
C ALA A 223 -13.75 -20.94 -19.33
N PHE A 224 -13.21 -21.64 -18.32
CA PHE A 224 -13.69 -22.95 -17.91
C PHE A 224 -15.17 -22.88 -17.49
N ASN A 225 -15.56 -21.92 -16.65
CA ASN A 225 -16.94 -21.79 -16.18
C ASN A 225 -17.91 -21.43 -17.31
N GLU A 226 -17.47 -20.71 -18.35
CA GLU A 226 -18.28 -20.42 -19.53
C GLU A 226 -18.60 -21.70 -20.32
N VAL A 227 -17.60 -22.56 -20.54
CA VAL A 227 -17.77 -23.82 -21.28
C VAL A 227 -18.48 -24.88 -20.44
N PHE A 228 -18.05 -25.10 -19.19
CA PHE A 228 -18.61 -26.13 -18.31
C PHE A 228 -19.95 -25.74 -17.69
N GLY A 229 -20.26 -24.43 -17.59
CA GLY A 229 -21.55 -23.94 -17.12
C GLY A 229 -22.69 -24.18 -18.10
N MET A 230 -22.38 -24.53 -19.36
CA MET A 230 -23.35 -24.79 -20.42
C MET A 230 -23.26 -26.25 -20.88
N PRO A 231 -24.13 -27.17 -20.39
CA PRO A 231 -24.10 -28.56 -20.83
C PRO A 231 -24.47 -28.66 -22.32
N LEU A 232 -23.52 -29.13 -23.14
CA LEU A 232 -23.75 -29.39 -24.56
C LEU A 232 -24.67 -30.61 -24.73
N ARG A 233 -25.78 -30.42 -25.45
CA ARG A 233 -26.75 -31.49 -25.72
C ARG A 233 -26.47 -32.10 -27.08
N LEU A 234 -26.00 -33.34 -27.08
CA LEU A 234 -25.63 -34.06 -28.30
C LEU A 234 -26.61 -35.20 -28.56
N GLY A 235 -27.39 -35.08 -29.63
CA GLY A 235 -28.19 -36.16 -30.18
C GLY A 235 -27.34 -37.08 -31.05
N LYS A 236 -27.32 -38.38 -30.72
CA LYS A 236 -26.66 -39.38 -31.54
C LYS A 236 -27.70 -40.20 -32.31
N TYR A 237 -27.54 -40.32 -33.62
CA TYR A 237 -28.36 -41.21 -34.44
C TYR A 237 -27.49 -42.26 -35.15
N GLU A 238 -28.08 -43.42 -35.42
CA GLU A 238 -27.41 -44.49 -36.18
C GLU A 238 -27.29 -44.10 -37.66
N PRO A 239 -26.21 -44.46 -38.38
CA PRO A 239 -26.09 -44.17 -39.82
C PRO A 239 -27.26 -44.70 -40.66
N THR A 240 -27.91 -45.77 -40.20
CA THR A 240 -29.09 -46.41 -40.82
C THR A 240 -30.43 -45.72 -40.46
N ALA A 241 -30.42 -44.71 -39.59
CA ALA A 241 -31.64 -44.03 -39.15
C ALA A 241 -32.32 -43.26 -40.29
N SER A 242 -33.65 -43.38 -40.35
CA SER A 242 -34.46 -42.77 -41.39
C SER A 242 -34.45 -41.23 -41.29
N PRO A 243 -34.71 -40.50 -42.38
CA PRO A 243 -34.80 -39.04 -42.35
C PRO A 243 -35.84 -38.51 -41.35
N ALA A 244 -36.94 -39.25 -41.13
CA ALA A 244 -37.99 -38.88 -40.17
C ALA A 244 -37.53 -38.98 -38.71
N ASP A 245 -36.72 -40.00 -38.39
CA ASP A 245 -36.17 -40.18 -37.04
C ASP A 245 -35.12 -39.11 -36.71
N ARG A 246 -34.34 -38.68 -37.71
CA ARG A 246 -33.35 -37.59 -37.57
C ARG A 246 -34.04 -36.26 -37.27
N GLU A 247 -35.09 -35.92 -38.01
CA GLU A 247 -35.85 -34.69 -37.79
C GLU A 247 -36.54 -34.70 -36.42
N SER A 248 -37.11 -35.84 -36.03
CA SER A 248 -37.74 -36.00 -34.71
C SER A 248 -36.74 -35.79 -33.56
N LEU A 249 -35.50 -36.30 -33.71
CA LEU A 249 -34.42 -36.10 -32.75
C LEU A 249 -33.98 -34.63 -32.67
N ILE A 250 -33.87 -33.94 -33.82
CA ILE A 250 -33.56 -32.51 -33.88
C ILE A 250 -34.65 -31.69 -33.15
N GLN A 251 -35.92 -31.98 -33.39
CA GLN A 251 -37.04 -31.30 -32.75
C GLN A 251 -37.10 -31.59 -31.25
N ALA A 252 -36.86 -32.83 -30.82
CA ALA A 252 -36.81 -33.20 -29.40
C ALA A 252 -35.70 -32.44 -28.65
N ILE A 253 -34.53 -32.30 -29.27
CA ILE A 253 -33.40 -31.58 -28.67
C ILE A 253 -33.67 -30.07 -28.62
N ARG A 254 -34.29 -29.49 -29.65
CA ARG A 254 -34.70 -28.08 -29.67
C ARG A 254 -35.76 -27.75 -28.62
N ASN A 255 -36.68 -28.69 -28.35
CA ASN A 255 -37.74 -28.52 -27.35
C ASN A 255 -37.25 -28.74 -25.91
N LEU A 256 -36.07 -29.33 -25.72
CA LEU A 256 -35.53 -29.63 -24.39
C LEU A 256 -34.96 -28.38 -23.66
N GLY A 257 -34.78 -27.25 -24.36
CA GLY A 257 -34.34 -25.99 -23.75
C GLY A 257 -33.59 -25.05 -24.70
N SER A 258 -33.15 -23.91 -24.18
CA SER A 258 -32.56 -22.79 -24.93
C SER A 258 -31.05 -22.89 -25.24
N ASP A 259 -30.39 -24.01 -24.93
CA ASP A 259 -28.92 -24.11 -24.98
C ASP A 259 -28.38 -24.72 -26.27
N ALA A 260 -27.05 -24.70 -26.42
CA ALA A 260 -26.34 -25.24 -27.58
C ALA A 260 -26.67 -26.74 -27.81
N ALA A 261 -27.17 -27.03 -29.01
CA ALA A 261 -27.66 -28.34 -29.42
C ALA A 261 -27.02 -28.78 -30.74
N GLY A 262 -26.62 -30.05 -30.82
CA GLY A 262 -26.05 -30.65 -32.02
C GLY A 262 -26.54 -32.08 -32.24
N VAL A 263 -26.62 -32.50 -33.51
CA VAL A 263 -27.01 -33.85 -33.90
C VAL A 263 -25.93 -34.44 -34.80
N ILE A 264 -25.31 -35.55 -34.38
CA ILE A 264 -24.22 -36.20 -35.11
C ILE A 264 -24.53 -37.69 -35.36
N SER A 265 -24.00 -38.21 -36.46
CA SER A 265 -23.99 -39.65 -36.71
C SER A 265 -23.01 -40.31 -35.74
N LYS A 266 -23.35 -41.49 -35.19
CA LYS A 266 -22.40 -42.29 -34.38
C LYS A 266 -21.10 -42.59 -35.12
N SER A 267 -21.11 -42.65 -36.45
CA SER A 267 -19.91 -42.86 -37.28
C SER A 267 -18.97 -41.64 -37.34
N THR A 268 -19.40 -40.47 -36.85
CA THR A 268 -18.62 -39.22 -36.85
C THR A 268 -18.32 -38.78 -35.41
N GLU A 269 -18.52 -39.68 -34.44
CA GLU A 269 -18.21 -39.42 -33.04
C GLU A 269 -16.69 -39.32 -32.85
N ILE A 270 -16.24 -38.14 -32.40
CA ILE A 270 -14.87 -37.94 -31.92
C ILE A 270 -14.94 -38.03 -30.40
N GLU A 271 -14.51 -39.17 -29.84
CA GLU A 271 -14.36 -39.31 -28.38
C GLU A 271 -13.16 -38.47 -27.93
N PHE A 272 -13.43 -37.45 -27.12
CA PHE A 272 -12.38 -36.84 -26.32
C PHE A 272 -11.97 -37.86 -25.26
N VAL A 273 -10.70 -38.26 -25.26
CA VAL A 273 -10.15 -39.10 -24.20
C VAL A 273 -10.22 -38.29 -22.91
N GLU A 274 -11.24 -38.54 -22.09
CA GLU A 274 -11.31 -38.01 -20.74
C GLU A 274 -10.08 -38.50 -19.98
N VAL A 275 -9.17 -37.59 -19.66
CA VAL A 275 -8.17 -37.83 -18.62
C VAL A 275 -8.97 -37.91 -17.33
N ALA A 276 -9.33 -39.13 -16.95
CA ALA A 276 -10.15 -39.44 -15.80
C ALA A 276 -9.80 -38.54 -14.60
N SER A 277 -10.64 -37.55 -14.30
CA SER A 277 -10.60 -36.84 -13.02
C SER A 277 -11.18 -37.80 -11.97
N ARG A 278 -10.37 -38.81 -11.63
CA ARG A 278 -10.67 -39.78 -10.58
C ARG A 278 -10.74 -39.04 -9.25
N GLN A 279 -11.92 -39.13 -8.63
CA GLN A 279 -12.19 -39.17 -7.20
C GLN A 279 -11.97 -37.91 -6.35
N GLY A 280 -13.06 -37.50 -5.69
CA GLY A 280 -13.02 -36.78 -4.41
C GLY A 280 -13.09 -35.27 -4.56
N GLY A 281 -14.16 -34.67 -4.04
CA GLY A 281 -14.42 -33.24 -4.10
C GLY A 281 -13.28 -32.34 -3.60
N ASN A 282 -13.34 -31.08 -4.05
CA ASN A 282 -12.55 -29.91 -3.63
C ASN A 282 -11.07 -29.97 -4.08
N ALA A 283 -10.63 -29.30 -5.14
CA ALA A 283 -10.99 -27.97 -5.62
C ALA A 283 -10.55 -27.81 -7.07
N VAL A 284 -11.28 -26.98 -7.83
CA VAL A 284 -10.87 -26.56 -9.17
C VAL A 284 -9.41 -26.06 -9.11
N PRO A 285 -8.45 -26.64 -9.87
CA PRO A 285 -7.01 -26.29 -9.77
C PRO A 285 -6.74 -24.79 -9.84
N TYR A 286 -7.55 -24.07 -10.62
CA TYR A 286 -7.51 -22.61 -10.73
C TYR A 286 -7.77 -21.90 -9.40
N ARG A 287 -8.76 -22.35 -8.62
CA ARG A 287 -9.06 -21.78 -7.30
C ARG A 287 -7.93 -22.06 -6.32
N VAL A 288 -7.36 -23.26 -6.30
CA VAL A 288 -6.24 -23.61 -5.42
C VAL A 288 -5.05 -22.69 -5.67
N LEU A 289 -4.74 -22.43 -6.96
CA LEU A 289 -3.66 -21.52 -7.33
C LEU A 289 -3.98 -20.07 -6.92
N ALA A 290 -5.20 -19.60 -7.16
CA ALA A 290 -5.62 -18.24 -6.77
C ALA A 290 -5.55 -18.04 -5.25
N ASP A 291 -6.02 -19.02 -4.47
CA ASP A 291 -6.00 -19.00 -3.00
C ASP A 291 -4.55 -19.06 -2.48
N PHE A 292 -3.68 -19.86 -3.10
CA PHE A 292 -2.25 -19.87 -2.80
C PHE A 292 -1.61 -18.50 -3.04
N CYS A 293 -1.85 -17.88 -4.21
CA CYS A 293 -1.34 -16.55 -4.52
C CYS A 293 -1.83 -15.50 -3.50
N ASN A 294 -3.11 -15.52 -3.12
CA ASN A 294 -3.67 -14.61 -2.12
C ASN A 294 -2.96 -14.76 -0.77
N ARG A 295 -2.73 -16.00 -0.30
CA ARG A 295 -2.04 -16.26 0.98
C ARG A 295 -0.60 -15.76 0.96
N GLU A 296 0.15 -16.02 -0.09
CA GLU A 296 1.53 -15.54 -0.22
C GLU A 296 1.60 -14.01 -0.34
N MET A 297 0.63 -13.38 -1.02
CA MET A 297 0.49 -11.91 -1.04
C MET A 297 0.23 -11.35 0.37
N SER A 298 -0.66 -11.97 1.14
CA SER A 298 -0.95 -11.52 2.52
C SER A 298 0.30 -11.59 3.41
N LYS A 299 1.09 -12.68 3.30
CA LYS A 299 2.37 -12.80 4.01
C LYS A 299 3.36 -11.72 3.59
N ALA A 300 3.47 -11.44 2.30
CA ALA A 300 4.42 -10.45 1.79
C ALA A 300 4.07 -9.02 2.22
N VAL A 301 2.77 -8.66 2.28
CA VAL A 301 2.33 -7.29 2.56
C VAL A 301 2.11 -7.05 4.06
N LEU A 302 1.42 -7.95 4.77
CA LEU A 302 1.04 -7.78 6.18
C LEU A 302 1.85 -8.66 7.14
N GLY A 303 2.76 -9.51 6.64
CA GLY A 303 3.51 -10.47 7.46
C GLY A 303 2.70 -11.67 7.94
N GLN A 304 1.41 -11.75 7.59
CA GLN A 304 0.49 -12.76 8.11
C GLN A 304 -0.70 -13.03 7.16
N THR A 305 -1.42 -14.13 7.39
CA THR A 305 -2.58 -14.55 6.57
C THR A 305 -3.92 -14.48 7.30
N LEU A 306 -3.94 -14.67 8.62
CA LEU A 306 -5.14 -15.04 9.37
C LEU A 306 -6.20 -13.93 9.47
N SER A 307 -5.78 -12.66 9.40
CA SER A 307 -6.69 -11.53 9.43
C SER A 307 -7.45 -11.29 8.12
N VAL A 308 -7.10 -11.99 7.04
CA VAL A 308 -7.65 -11.77 5.68
C VAL A 308 -8.26 -13.05 5.11
N ASP A 309 -7.70 -14.21 5.45
CA ASP A 309 -8.23 -15.51 5.04
C ASP A 309 -8.52 -16.38 6.29
N THR A 310 -9.79 -16.43 6.70
CA THR A 310 -10.30 -17.28 7.78
C THR A 310 -10.73 -18.67 7.28
N SER A 311 -10.61 -18.95 5.98
CA SER A 311 -11.10 -20.19 5.37
C SER A 311 -10.16 -21.37 5.64
N GLY A 312 -10.24 -21.90 6.86
CA GLY A 312 -9.64 -23.19 7.23
C GLY A 312 -8.86 -23.22 8.55
N ALA A 313 -8.62 -22.07 9.18
CA ALA A 313 -8.00 -22.01 10.50
C ALA A 313 -9.06 -21.66 11.55
N THR A 314 -9.38 -22.61 12.43
CA THR A 314 -9.89 -22.32 13.78
C THR A 314 -8.82 -21.48 14.50
N GLY A 315 -8.83 -20.17 14.25
CA GLY A 315 -7.90 -19.23 14.87
C GLY A 315 -8.18 -19.16 16.36
N THR A 316 -7.33 -19.79 17.16
CA THR A 316 -7.37 -19.61 18.60
C THR A 316 -7.08 -18.14 18.93
N TYR A 317 -7.66 -17.62 20.02
CA TYR A 317 -7.42 -16.24 20.47
C TYR A 317 -5.91 -15.91 20.56
N ALA A 318 -5.09 -16.89 20.96
CA ALA A 318 -3.63 -16.77 20.99
C ALA A 318 -3.01 -16.54 19.60
N ALA A 319 -3.47 -17.24 18.56
CA ALA A 319 -3.00 -17.03 17.20
C ALA A 319 -3.34 -15.62 16.71
N ALA A 320 -4.58 -15.16 16.94
CA ALA A 320 -5.01 -13.81 16.58
C ALA A 320 -4.16 -12.71 17.25
N LYS A 321 -3.74 -12.91 18.52
CA LYS A 321 -2.86 -11.97 19.23
C LYS A 321 -1.46 -11.88 18.61
N VAL A 322 -0.84 -13.01 18.28
CA VAL A 322 0.49 -13.03 17.60
C VAL A 322 0.40 -12.35 16.24
N HIS A 323 -0.67 -12.62 15.51
CA HIS A 323 -0.99 -12.04 14.22
C HIS A 323 -1.18 -10.51 14.28
N ALA A 324 -1.86 -10.00 15.31
CA ALA A 324 -1.97 -8.58 15.56
C ALA A 324 -0.60 -7.96 15.90
N GLN A 325 0.25 -8.64 16.67
CA GLN A 325 1.58 -8.15 17.02
C GLN A 325 2.46 -7.96 15.77
N VAL A 326 2.54 -8.95 14.88
CA VAL A 326 3.33 -8.84 13.64
C VAL A 326 2.87 -7.65 12.78
N ARG A 327 1.56 -7.39 12.74
CA ARG A 327 1.03 -6.21 12.05
C ARG A 327 1.47 -4.93 12.75
N ARG A 328 1.39 -4.87 14.08
CA ARG A 328 1.82 -3.70 14.86
C ARG A 328 3.30 -3.38 14.60
N ASP A 329 4.17 -4.39 14.58
CA ASP A 329 5.60 -4.21 14.31
C ASP A 329 5.86 -3.57 12.93
N LEU A 330 5.09 -3.99 11.90
CA LEU A 330 5.17 -3.39 10.56
C LEU A 330 4.67 -1.95 10.54
N VAL A 331 3.54 -1.68 11.21
CA VAL A 331 2.94 -0.34 11.28
C VAL A 331 3.86 0.62 12.02
N GLU A 332 4.48 0.20 13.12
CA GLU A 332 5.47 0.99 13.84
C GLU A 332 6.69 1.29 12.98
N ALA A 333 7.23 0.30 12.26
CA ALA A 333 8.36 0.51 11.36
C ALA A 333 8.03 1.50 10.24
N ASP A 334 6.84 1.38 9.63
CA ASP A 334 6.38 2.30 8.59
C ASP A 334 6.16 3.72 9.14
N ALA A 335 5.54 3.84 10.32
CA ALA A 335 5.31 5.11 11.01
C ALA A 335 6.62 5.82 11.37
N GLN A 336 7.59 5.09 11.95
CA GLN A 336 8.91 5.63 12.26
C GLN A 336 9.67 6.08 11.00
N GLY A 337 9.58 5.31 9.91
CA GLY A 337 10.20 5.69 8.63
C GLY A 337 9.59 6.96 8.02
N LEU A 338 8.26 7.10 8.10
CA LEU A 338 7.56 8.30 7.67
C LEU A 338 7.92 9.50 8.57
N ALA A 339 7.91 9.32 9.90
CA ALA A 339 8.28 10.35 10.85
C ALA A 339 9.70 10.89 10.63
N GLN A 340 10.67 10.02 10.36
CA GLN A 340 12.03 10.42 10.01
C GLN A 340 12.06 11.24 8.71
N THR A 341 11.29 10.83 7.71
CA THR A 341 11.18 11.53 6.42
C THR A 341 10.61 12.94 6.62
N LEU A 342 9.51 13.06 7.37
CA LEU A 342 8.87 14.34 7.68
C LEU A 342 9.79 15.24 8.51
N ARG A 343 10.51 14.70 9.49
CA ARG A 343 11.49 15.45 10.27
C ARG A 343 12.56 16.09 9.37
N GLU A 344 13.18 15.29 8.50
CA GLU A 344 14.30 15.76 7.69
C GLU A 344 13.87 16.61 6.48
N GLN A 345 12.68 16.38 5.91
CA GLN A 345 12.29 16.98 4.63
C GLN A 345 11.12 17.97 4.74
N LEU A 346 10.38 17.99 5.86
CA LEU A 346 9.31 18.97 6.11
C LEU A 346 9.65 19.89 7.29
N LEU A 347 9.95 19.34 8.47
CA LEU A 347 10.22 20.15 9.67
C LEU A 347 11.53 20.91 9.55
N LYS A 348 12.60 20.26 9.09
CA LYS A 348 13.91 20.91 8.93
C LYS A 348 13.89 22.15 8.03
N PRO A 349 13.29 22.15 6.82
CA PRO A 349 13.17 23.37 6.05
C PRO A 349 12.22 24.40 6.68
N LEU A 350 11.14 23.98 7.36
CA LEU A 350 10.29 24.90 8.12
C LEU A 350 11.09 25.64 9.21
N VAL A 351 11.95 24.92 9.94
CA VAL A 351 12.86 25.53 10.92
C VAL A 351 13.87 26.44 10.23
N GLY A 352 14.53 25.94 9.18
CA GLY A 352 15.56 26.65 8.45
C GLY A 352 15.11 27.99 7.87
N PHE A 353 13.92 28.03 7.26
CA PHE A 353 13.38 29.24 6.63
C PHE A 353 12.76 30.24 7.61
N ASN A 354 12.34 29.81 8.81
CA ASN A 354 11.67 30.70 9.78
C ASN A 354 12.55 31.13 10.96
N PHE A 355 13.42 30.24 11.45
CA PHE A 355 14.22 30.44 12.67
C PHE A 355 15.73 30.42 12.41
N GLY A 356 16.16 29.88 11.28
CA GLY A 356 17.56 29.75 10.90
C GLY A 356 18.01 28.30 10.80
N TRP A 357 18.98 28.06 9.93
CA TRP A 357 19.49 26.71 9.61
C TRP A 357 20.44 26.12 10.67
N ASP A 358 20.84 26.93 11.64
CA ASP A 358 21.65 26.55 12.81
C ASP A 358 20.79 26.01 13.97
N LYS A 359 19.47 26.20 13.92
CA LYS A 359 18.54 25.78 14.96
C LYS A 359 18.24 24.29 14.93
N ALA A 360 17.98 23.73 16.10
CA ALA A 360 17.66 22.33 16.25
C ALA A 360 16.29 22.01 15.65
N THR A 361 16.17 20.87 14.97
CA THR A 361 14.91 20.44 14.36
C THR A 361 14.07 19.64 15.38
N PRO A 362 12.78 19.97 15.57
CA PRO A 362 11.86 19.21 16.41
C PRO A 362 11.70 17.74 15.97
N TRP A 363 11.27 16.87 16.88
CA TRP A 363 10.93 15.48 16.59
C TRP A 363 9.50 15.38 16.08
N PHE A 364 9.28 14.62 15.02
CA PHE A 364 7.95 14.19 14.60
C PHE A 364 7.73 12.77 15.14
N ARG A 365 6.61 12.52 15.83
CA ARG A 365 6.32 11.21 16.42
C ARG A 365 4.87 10.81 16.17
N PHE A 366 4.66 9.57 15.73
CA PHE A 366 3.36 8.92 15.81
C PHE A 366 3.18 8.30 17.20
N ARG A 367 2.02 8.51 17.81
CA ARG A 367 1.65 7.96 19.09
C ARG A 367 1.19 6.52 18.90
N HIS A 368 1.92 5.60 19.49
CA HIS A 368 1.52 4.21 19.59
C HIS A 368 0.84 4.04 20.95
N GLU A 369 -0.49 4.07 20.97
CA GLU A 369 -1.23 3.59 22.14
C GLU A 369 -1.17 2.07 22.13
N GLU A 370 -0.39 1.49 23.04
CA GLU A 370 -0.61 0.10 23.38
C GLU A 370 -2.00 0.03 24.00
N GLU A 371 -2.90 -0.79 23.44
CA GLU A 371 -4.11 -1.22 24.14
C GLU A 371 -3.65 -1.92 25.43
N GLU A 372 -3.55 -1.14 26.51
CA GLU A 372 -3.31 -1.66 27.83
C GLU A 372 -4.54 -2.47 28.20
N ASP A 373 -4.35 -3.77 28.44
CA ASP A 373 -5.39 -4.59 29.04
C ASP A 373 -5.65 -4.04 30.45
N LEU A 374 -6.70 -3.22 30.59
CA LEU A 374 -7.10 -2.60 31.83
C LEU A 374 -7.26 -3.62 32.96
N LYS A 375 -7.61 -4.87 32.63
CA LYS A 375 -7.64 -5.96 33.61
C LYS A 375 -6.23 -6.24 34.11
N THR A 376 -5.29 -6.55 33.22
CA THR A 376 -3.87 -6.79 33.55
C THR A 376 -3.26 -5.59 34.30
N LEU A 377 -3.56 -4.36 33.87
CA LEU A 377 -3.12 -3.14 34.54
C LEU A 377 -3.67 -3.05 35.98
N SER A 378 -4.96 -3.37 36.18
CA SER A 378 -5.55 -3.41 37.53
C SER A 378 -4.89 -4.46 38.42
N GLU A 379 -4.48 -5.60 37.86
CA GLU A 379 -3.78 -6.65 38.60
C GLU A 379 -2.38 -6.18 39.02
N VAL A 380 -1.64 -5.51 38.12
CA VAL A 380 -0.35 -4.88 38.42
C VAL A 380 -0.50 -3.83 39.51
N TYR A 381 -1.51 -2.95 39.40
CA TYR A 381 -1.76 -1.88 40.36
C TYR A 381 -2.08 -2.44 41.74
N ARG A 382 -2.92 -3.48 41.81
CA ARG A 382 -3.20 -4.20 43.06
C ARG A 382 -1.93 -4.81 43.67
N ASN A 383 -1.04 -5.39 42.85
CA ASN A 383 0.23 -5.94 43.34
C ASN A 383 1.17 -4.84 43.85
N LEU A 384 1.24 -3.69 43.18
CA LEU A 384 2.05 -2.54 43.61
C LEU A 384 1.56 -1.95 44.94
N VAL A 385 0.25 -1.81 45.13
CA VAL A 385 -0.32 -1.42 46.44
C VAL A 385 0.01 -2.46 47.50
N ALA A 386 -0.11 -3.76 47.18
CA ALA A 386 0.23 -4.83 48.12
C ALA A 386 1.72 -4.84 48.51
N MET A 387 2.60 -4.36 47.63
CA MET A 387 4.04 -4.16 47.88
C MET A 387 4.35 -2.88 48.65
N GLY A 388 3.34 -2.07 48.98
CA GLY A 388 3.49 -0.85 49.77
C GLY A 388 3.84 0.40 48.96
N LEU A 389 3.68 0.38 47.63
CA LEU A 389 3.84 1.59 46.82
C LEU A 389 2.59 2.48 46.97
N PRO A 390 2.68 3.69 47.53
CA PRO A 390 1.54 4.60 47.60
C PRO A 390 1.24 5.13 46.19
N MET A 391 0.01 4.94 45.72
CA MET A 391 -0.48 5.48 44.44
C MET A 391 -1.55 6.54 44.71
N SER A 392 -1.51 7.65 43.95
CA SER A 392 -2.53 8.69 44.04
C SER A 392 -3.78 8.30 43.25
N TRP A 393 -4.94 8.71 43.76
CA TRP A 393 -6.22 8.52 43.06
C TRP A 393 -6.28 9.27 41.73
N GLU A 394 -5.57 10.40 41.62
CA GLU A 394 -5.43 11.17 40.37
C GLU A 394 -4.73 10.37 39.28
N HIS A 395 -3.63 9.69 39.62
CA HIS A 395 -2.90 8.85 38.68
C HIS A 395 -3.73 7.66 38.19
N VAL A 396 -4.48 7.02 39.10
CA VAL A 396 -5.37 5.90 38.75
C VAL A 396 -6.56 6.38 37.90
N ALA A 397 -7.17 7.51 38.25
CA ALA A 397 -8.28 8.09 37.52
C ALA A 397 -7.89 8.48 36.08
N GLU A 398 -6.75 9.14 35.91
CA GLU A 398 -6.20 9.50 34.61
C GLU A 398 -5.88 8.26 33.77
N ARG A 399 -5.25 7.24 34.36
CA ARG A 399 -4.83 6.05 33.60
C ARG A 399 -5.98 5.14 33.18
N PHE A 400 -7.04 5.04 34.00
CA PHE A 400 -8.22 4.23 33.68
C PHE A 400 -9.34 5.04 32.98
N GLY A 401 -9.14 6.33 32.74
CA GLY A 401 -10.14 7.22 32.13
C GLY A 401 -11.43 7.34 32.95
N VAL A 402 -11.34 7.19 34.28
CA VAL A 402 -12.49 7.27 35.19
C VAL A 402 -12.47 8.60 35.95
N PRO A 403 -13.64 9.23 36.20
CA PRO A 403 -13.68 10.46 36.97
C PRO A 403 -13.20 10.21 38.40
N LEU A 404 -12.53 11.21 38.99
CA LEU A 404 -12.16 11.18 40.40
C LEU A 404 -13.42 11.02 41.26
N PRO A 405 -13.40 10.12 42.26
CA PRO A 405 -14.51 10.01 43.20
C PRO A 405 -14.68 11.36 43.92
N ALA A 406 -15.92 11.85 43.98
CA ALA A 406 -16.24 13.04 44.75
C ALA A 406 -15.81 12.85 46.21
N PRO A 407 -15.27 13.88 46.89
CA PRO A 407 -14.94 13.77 48.29
C PRO A 407 -16.19 13.33 49.06
N VAL A 408 -16.07 12.22 49.78
CA VAL A 408 -17.11 11.79 50.71
C VAL A 408 -17.12 12.81 51.83
N GLU A 409 -18.14 13.65 51.89
CA GLU A 409 -18.43 14.44 53.09
C GLU A 409 -18.72 13.44 54.21
N GLU A 410 -17.72 13.18 55.06
CA GLU A 410 -17.93 12.49 56.33
C GLU A 410 -18.78 13.39 57.22
N GLY A 411 -20.03 12.98 57.43
CA GLY A 411 -21.00 13.62 58.33
C GLY A 411 -20.82 13.23 59.79
#